data_AF-A0A812IK72-F1
#
_entry.id   AF-A0A812IK72-F1
#
_cell.length_a   1.000
_cell.length_b   1.000
_cell.length_c   1.000
_cell.angle_alpha   90.00
_cell.angle_beta   90.00
_cell.angle_gamma   90.00
#
_symmetry.space_group_name_H-M   'P 1'
#
loop_
_entity.id
_entity.type
_entity.pdbx_description
1 polymer ?
#
loop_
_entity_poly.entity_id
_entity_poly.type
_entity_poly.pdbx_seq_one_letter_code
_entity_poly.pdbx_strand_id
1 'polypeptide(L)'
;MQEDNPELRKLTEKARGRQQFVYDGRTVYEWEQNIDETHIYIQPPPGVTKHHLDIKIEPRHLRVGIKGNPPFLNEDPFSLVETDSSFWMIEDGELHIQLQKAHKGETWAAALKGHGQLDMFSEQEINKKLMLERFQAMALKC
;
A
#
# COMPACT_ATOMS: atom_id res chain seq x y z
N MET A 1 0.66 35.66 -10.18
CA MET A 1 0.00 34.88 -9.12
C MET A 1 -0.69 33.74 -9.83
N GLN A 2 -0.04 32.58 -9.92
CA GLN A 2 -0.62 31.45 -10.67
C GLN A 2 -1.79 30.89 -9.86
N GLU A 3 -2.89 30.74 -10.57
CA GLU A 3 -4.21 30.44 -10.07
C GLU A 3 -4.21 29.20 -9.17
N ASP A 4 -4.95 29.36 -8.10
CA ASP A 4 -5.26 28.34 -7.13
C ASP A 4 -6.13 27.27 -7.79
N ASN A 5 -5.51 26.39 -8.59
CA ASN A 5 -6.22 25.36 -9.33
C ASN A 5 -6.74 24.30 -8.35
N PRO A 6 -8.05 24.24 -8.08
CA PRO A 6 -8.63 23.34 -7.10
C PRO A 6 -8.45 21.87 -7.49
N GLU A 7 -8.29 21.56 -8.78
CA GLU A 7 -7.99 20.20 -9.24
C GLU A 7 -6.58 19.77 -8.85
N LEU A 8 -5.60 20.68 -8.97
CA LEU A 8 -4.22 20.41 -8.55
C LEU A 8 -4.14 20.14 -7.05
N ARG A 9 -4.90 20.89 -6.25
CA ARG A 9 -5.00 20.67 -4.79
C ARG A 9 -5.58 19.29 -4.47
N LYS A 10 -6.69 18.91 -5.09
CA LYS A 10 -7.30 17.57 -4.93
C LYS A 10 -6.33 16.45 -5.31
N LEU A 11 -5.61 16.60 -6.43
CA LEU A 11 -4.61 15.64 -6.88
C LEU A 11 -3.43 15.53 -5.90
N THR A 12 -2.99 16.67 -5.34
CA THR A 12 -1.89 16.71 -4.35
C THR A 12 -2.31 16.09 -3.02
N GLU A 13 -3.55 16.32 -2.57
CA GLU A 13 -4.12 15.69 -1.38
C GLU A 13 -4.28 14.18 -1.59
N LYS A 14 -4.76 13.76 -2.75
CA LYS A 14 -4.86 12.34 -3.14
C LYS A 14 -3.48 11.67 -3.14
N ALA A 15 -2.45 12.31 -3.67
CA ALA A 15 -1.09 11.78 -3.69
C ALA A 15 -0.41 11.75 -2.30
N ARG A 16 -0.84 12.62 -1.38
CA ARG A 16 -0.33 12.66 0.01
C ARG A 16 -0.95 11.58 0.90
N GLY A 17 -2.19 11.19 0.62
CA GLY A 17 -2.93 10.18 1.38
C GLY A 17 -2.69 8.75 0.90
N ARG A 18 -3.43 7.81 1.52
CA ARG A 18 -3.49 6.42 1.09
C ARG A 18 -4.13 6.34 -0.30
N GLN A 19 -3.51 5.55 -1.16
CA GLN A 19 -3.97 5.27 -2.52
C GLN A 19 -5.04 4.19 -2.46
N GLN A 20 -6.15 4.37 -3.18
CA GLN A 20 -7.27 3.43 -3.14
C GLN A 20 -7.27 2.56 -4.39
N PHE A 21 -7.41 1.25 -4.20
CA PHE A 21 -7.75 0.34 -5.29
C PHE A 21 -9.26 0.09 -5.27
N VAL A 22 -9.94 0.53 -6.35
CA VAL A 22 -11.38 0.40 -6.51
C VAL A 22 -11.67 -0.61 -7.62
N TYR A 23 -12.48 -1.62 -7.30
CA TYR A 23 -12.95 -2.62 -8.25
C TYR A 23 -14.47 -2.67 -8.20
N ASP A 24 -15.13 -2.61 -9.37
CA ASP A 24 -16.60 -2.63 -9.49
C ASP A 24 -17.31 -1.58 -8.61
N GLY A 25 -16.74 -0.38 -8.53
CA GLY A 25 -17.28 0.73 -7.73
C GLY A 25 -17.09 0.60 -6.22
N ARG A 26 -16.35 -0.39 -5.73
CA ARG A 26 -16.05 -0.61 -4.31
C ARG A 26 -14.55 -0.51 -4.04
N THR A 27 -14.17 0.19 -2.97
CA THR A 27 -12.79 0.18 -2.48
C THR A 27 -12.46 -1.20 -1.92
N VAL A 28 -11.51 -1.88 -2.55
CA VAL A 28 -11.07 -3.22 -2.15
C VAL A 28 -10.05 -3.11 -1.02
N TYR A 29 -9.09 -2.20 -1.19
CA TYR A 29 -8.10 -1.85 -0.18
C TYR A 29 -7.54 -0.46 -0.44
N GLU A 30 -6.94 0.11 0.60
CA GLU A 30 -6.11 1.30 0.51
C GLU A 30 -4.67 0.90 0.73
N TRP A 31 -3.73 1.65 0.18
CA TRP A 31 -2.32 1.33 0.33
C TRP A 31 -1.46 2.58 0.28
N GLU A 32 -0.32 2.52 0.93
CA GLU A 32 0.71 3.54 0.82
C GLU A 32 2.08 2.88 0.87
N GLN A 33 3.12 3.66 0.61
CA GLN A 33 4.48 3.16 0.64
C GLN A 33 5.42 4.21 1.20
N ASN A 34 6.47 3.73 1.83
CA ASN A 34 7.68 4.49 2.11
C ASN A 34 8.84 3.87 1.29
N ILE A 35 10.08 4.27 1.58
CA ILE A 35 11.27 3.79 0.86
C ILE A 35 11.49 2.29 1.02
N ASP A 36 11.18 1.77 2.20
CA ASP A 36 11.55 0.42 2.63
C ASP A 36 10.35 -0.53 2.69
N GLU A 37 9.13 -0.01 2.79
CA GLU A 37 7.93 -0.76 3.12
C GLU A 37 6.73 -0.31 2.26
N THR A 38 5.81 -1.24 2.06
CA THR A 38 4.48 -1.00 1.47
C THR A 38 3.43 -1.42 2.49
N HIS A 39 2.47 -0.55 2.77
CA HIS A 39 1.37 -0.81 3.68
C HIS A 39 0.07 -0.98 2.91
N ILE A 40 -0.71 -1.99 3.27
CA ILE A 40 -2.03 -2.27 2.69
C ILE A 40 -3.05 -2.28 3.84
N TYR A 41 -4.16 -1.58 3.64
CA TYR A 41 -5.24 -1.39 4.60
C TYR A 41 -6.53 -1.94 3.99
N ILE A 42 -7.17 -2.86 4.71
CA ILE A 42 -8.40 -3.51 4.28
C ILE A 42 -9.41 -3.37 5.41
N GLN A 43 -10.62 -2.96 5.08
CA GLN A 43 -11.75 -2.94 6.02
C GLN A 43 -12.46 -4.30 5.97
N PRO A 44 -12.20 -5.22 6.92
CA PRO A 44 -12.91 -6.49 6.95
C PRO A 44 -14.39 -6.30 7.32
N PRO A 45 -15.25 -7.27 6.97
CA PRO A 45 -16.65 -7.25 7.40
C PRO A 45 -16.81 -7.17 8.93
N PRO A 46 -17.91 -6.57 9.43
CA PRO A 46 -18.17 -6.47 10.86
C PRO A 46 -18.12 -7.85 11.55
N GLY A 47 -17.43 -7.93 12.69
CA GLY A 47 -17.31 -9.18 13.48
C GLY A 47 -16.18 -10.12 13.03
N VAL A 48 -15.44 -9.78 11.97
CA VAL A 48 -14.20 -10.49 11.65
C VAL A 48 -13.14 -10.13 12.69
N THR A 49 -12.51 -11.15 13.24
CA THR A 49 -11.39 -11.00 14.18
C THR A 49 -10.16 -11.67 13.61
N LYS A 50 -8.99 -11.44 14.21
CA LYS A 50 -7.72 -12.07 13.82
C LYS A 50 -7.79 -13.59 13.68
N HIS A 51 -8.68 -14.26 14.44
CA HIS A 51 -8.80 -15.71 14.42
C HIS A 51 -9.51 -16.23 13.17
N HIS A 52 -10.36 -15.40 12.55
CA HIS A 52 -11.07 -15.72 11.32
C HIS A 52 -10.22 -15.47 10.07
N LEU A 53 -9.15 -14.67 10.18
CA LEU A 53 -8.30 -14.36 9.03
C LEU A 53 -7.35 -15.51 8.69
N ASP A 54 -7.15 -15.70 7.39
CA ASP A 54 -6.13 -16.56 6.79
C ASP A 54 -5.29 -15.68 5.86
N ILE A 55 -4.13 -15.27 6.36
CA ILE A 55 -3.22 -14.36 5.66
C ILE A 55 -1.88 -15.06 5.50
N LYS A 56 -1.42 -15.15 4.26
CA LYS A 56 -0.13 -15.72 3.89
C LYS A 56 0.65 -14.70 3.09
N ILE A 57 1.81 -14.31 3.62
CA ILE A 57 2.76 -13.43 2.95
C ILE A 57 3.90 -14.32 2.48
N GLU A 58 4.13 -14.35 1.17
CA GLU A 58 5.24 -15.04 0.52
C GLU A 58 6.06 -14.02 -0.29
N PRO A 59 7.33 -14.29 -0.60
CA PRO A 59 8.19 -13.28 -1.23
C PRO A 59 7.65 -12.71 -2.54
N ARG A 60 6.85 -13.49 -3.26
CA ARG A 60 6.22 -13.11 -4.53
C ARG A 60 4.71 -13.28 -4.54
N HIS A 61 4.07 -13.55 -3.41
CA HIS A 61 2.64 -13.83 -3.38
C HIS A 61 2.00 -13.37 -2.07
N LEU A 62 0.85 -12.69 -2.16
CA LEU A 62 0.06 -12.26 -1.02
C LEU A 62 -1.33 -12.87 -1.12
N ARG A 63 -1.67 -13.68 -0.11
CA ARG A 63 -3.01 -14.21 0.07
C ARG A 63 -3.64 -13.63 1.33
N VAL A 64 -4.82 -13.06 1.19
CA VAL A 64 -5.64 -12.53 2.29
C VAL A 64 -7.03 -13.14 2.15
N GLY A 65 -7.54 -13.73 3.21
CA GLY A 65 -8.88 -14.30 3.20
C GLY A 65 -9.45 -14.50 4.59
N ILE A 66 -10.68 -15.00 4.62
CA ILE A 66 -11.36 -15.45 5.83
C ILE A 66 -11.40 -16.99 5.77
N LYS A 67 -11.02 -17.66 6.86
CA LYS A 67 -11.04 -19.12 6.97
C LYS A 67 -12.41 -19.67 6.56
N GLY A 68 -12.40 -20.67 5.69
CA GLY A 68 -13.62 -21.30 5.17
C GLY A 68 -14.25 -20.60 3.96
N ASN A 69 -13.76 -19.43 3.56
CA ASN A 69 -14.19 -18.72 2.35
C ASN A 69 -13.07 -18.73 1.28
N PRO A 70 -13.42 -18.45 0.01
CA PRO A 70 -12.43 -18.11 -1.00
C PRO A 70 -11.54 -16.94 -0.55
N PRO A 71 -10.26 -16.89 -0.95
CA PRO A 71 -9.40 -15.77 -0.63
C PRO A 71 -9.97 -14.47 -1.19
N PHE A 72 -9.93 -13.42 -0.37
CA PHE A 72 -10.36 -12.07 -0.74
C PHE A 72 -9.32 -11.39 -1.67
N LEU A 73 -8.03 -11.56 -1.37
CA LEU A 73 -6.92 -11.20 -2.25
C LEU A 73 -6.02 -12.42 -2.44
N ASN A 74 -5.59 -12.65 -3.67
CA ASN A 74 -4.71 -13.76 -4.02
C ASN A 74 -3.82 -13.36 -5.20
N GLU A 75 -2.95 -12.40 -4.97
CA GLU A 75 -2.19 -11.72 -6.01
C GLU A 75 -0.73 -11.56 -5.60
N ASP A 76 0.11 -11.31 -6.58
CA ASP A 76 1.52 -11.08 -6.36
C ASP A 76 1.76 -9.62 -5.92
N PRO A 77 2.60 -9.34 -4.91
CA PRO A 77 3.10 -8.00 -4.65
C PRO A 77 3.82 -7.45 -5.88
N PHE A 78 3.84 -6.13 -6.03
CA PHE A 78 4.46 -5.47 -7.19
C PHE A 78 5.91 -5.92 -7.42
N SER A 79 6.68 -6.06 -6.35
CA SER A 79 8.06 -6.55 -6.35
C SER A 79 8.30 -7.55 -5.22
N LEU A 80 9.53 -8.05 -5.10
CA LEU A 80 9.92 -9.03 -4.08
C LEU A 80 9.81 -8.42 -2.68
N VAL A 81 9.22 -9.17 -1.75
CA VAL A 81 9.12 -8.80 -0.32
C VAL A 81 9.97 -9.70 0.56
N GLU A 82 10.48 -9.13 1.66
CA GLU A 82 11.17 -9.86 2.72
C GLU A 82 10.15 -10.36 3.73
N THR A 83 9.80 -11.63 3.65
CA THR A 83 8.72 -12.22 4.46
C THR A 83 9.00 -12.20 5.95
N ASP A 84 10.26 -12.36 6.37
CA ASP A 84 10.64 -12.40 7.79
C ASP A 84 10.49 -11.06 8.49
N SER A 85 10.53 -9.95 7.74
CA SER A 85 10.31 -8.59 8.24
C SER A 85 8.93 -8.04 7.89
N SER A 86 8.12 -8.79 7.15
CA SER A 86 6.74 -8.42 6.83
C SER A 86 5.79 -8.97 7.87
N PHE A 87 4.74 -8.23 8.21
CA PHE A 87 3.74 -8.68 9.17
C PHE A 87 2.36 -8.11 8.84
N TRP A 88 1.35 -8.60 9.56
CA TRP A 88 0.00 -8.06 9.51
C TRP A 88 -0.58 -7.97 10.91
N MET A 89 -1.48 -7.01 11.10
CA MET A 89 -2.16 -6.77 12.36
C MET A 89 -3.56 -6.20 12.11
N ILE A 90 -4.41 -6.21 13.14
CA ILE A 90 -5.70 -5.52 13.10
C ILE A 90 -5.63 -4.39 14.11
N GLU A 91 -5.88 -3.16 13.65
CA GLU A 91 -5.95 -1.95 14.47
C GLU A 91 -7.33 -1.32 14.30
N ASP A 92 -8.06 -1.11 15.40
CA ASP A 92 -9.40 -0.51 15.40
C ASP A 92 -10.41 -1.14 14.40
N GLY A 93 -10.24 -2.43 14.11
CA GLY A 93 -11.06 -3.17 13.17
C GLY A 93 -10.60 -3.11 11.71
N GLU A 94 -9.55 -2.34 11.39
CA GLU A 94 -8.88 -2.30 10.09
C GLU A 94 -7.76 -3.34 10.04
N LEU A 95 -7.71 -4.14 8.97
CA LEU A 95 -6.59 -5.03 8.70
C LEU A 95 -5.45 -4.24 8.06
N HIS A 96 -4.31 -4.18 8.73
CA HIS A 96 -3.08 -3.57 8.25
C HIS A 96 -2.05 -4.64 7.91
N ILE A 97 -1.56 -4.64 6.68
CA ILE A 97 -0.52 -5.53 6.19
C ILE A 97 0.69 -4.65 5.84
N GLN A 98 1.82 -4.89 6.50
CA GLN A 98 3.10 -4.27 6.18
C GLN A 98 3.98 -5.27 5.42
N LEU A 99 4.40 -4.87 4.22
CA LEU A 99 5.29 -5.61 3.35
C LEU A 99 6.66 -4.92 3.32
N GLN A 100 7.69 -5.59 3.83
CA GLN A 100 9.07 -5.13 3.70
C GLN A 100 9.55 -5.34 2.27
N LYS A 101 9.96 -4.27 1.58
CA LYS A 101 10.53 -4.37 0.22
C LYS A 101 11.91 -5.00 0.30
N ALA A 102 12.16 -6.01 -0.54
CA ALA A 102 13.49 -6.58 -0.68
C ALA A 102 14.46 -5.60 -1.38
N HIS A 103 13.92 -4.75 -2.26
CA HIS A 103 14.67 -3.69 -2.95
C HIS A 103 14.36 -2.33 -2.31
N LYS A 104 15.23 -1.90 -1.38
CA LYS A 104 15.11 -0.61 -0.71
C LYS A 104 15.17 0.56 -1.69
N GLY A 105 14.25 1.50 -1.57
CA GLY A 105 14.14 2.66 -2.46
C GLY A 105 13.46 2.38 -3.80
N GLU A 106 12.90 1.19 -4.00
CA GLU A 106 12.05 0.91 -5.15
C GLU A 106 10.66 1.56 -4.95
N THR A 107 10.25 2.39 -5.90
CA THR A 107 8.91 2.97 -5.94
C THR A 107 7.96 2.01 -6.62
N TRP A 108 6.94 1.55 -5.90
CA TRP A 108 5.92 0.66 -6.44
C TRP A 108 4.80 1.46 -7.10
N ALA A 109 4.46 1.15 -8.34
CA ALA A 109 3.36 1.83 -9.05
C ALA A 109 1.97 1.32 -8.62
N ALA A 110 1.92 0.21 -7.88
CA ALA A 110 0.74 -0.43 -7.31
C ALA A 110 1.15 -1.26 -6.09
N ALA A 111 0.23 -1.56 -5.16
CA ALA A 111 0.55 -2.50 -4.07
C ALA A 111 0.68 -3.95 -4.58
N LEU A 112 -0.21 -4.36 -5.48
CA LEU A 112 -0.32 -5.71 -6.03
C LEU A 112 -0.26 -5.63 -7.56
N LYS A 113 0.28 -6.66 -8.19
CA LYS A 113 0.35 -6.74 -9.65
C LYS A 113 -1.06 -6.84 -10.24
N GLY A 114 -1.29 -6.17 -11.36
CA GLY A 114 -2.59 -6.18 -12.05
C GLY A 114 -3.67 -5.30 -11.40
N HIS A 115 -3.45 -4.78 -10.20
CA HIS A 115 -4.42 -3.97 -9.46
C HIS A 115 -4.33 -2.47 -9.75
N GLY A 116 -4.42 -2.12 -11.04
CA GLY A 116 -4.33 -0.74 -11.53
C GLY A 116 -2.94 -0.13 -11.33
N GLN A 117 -2.62 0.93 -12.08
CA GLN A 117 -1.42 1.72 -11.85
C GLN A 117 -1.82 3.09 -11.31
N LEU A 118 -0.97 3.67 -10.47
CA LEU A 118 -1.09 5.07 -10.08
C LEU A 118 -1.17 5.97 -11.32
N ASP A 119 -1.96 7.04 -11.22
CA ASP A 119 -1.94 8.08 -12.24
C ASP A 119 -0.58 8.79 -12.26
N MET A 120 -0.15 9.24 -13.45
CA MET A 120 1.19 9.80 -13.67
C MET A 120 1.51 10.98 -12.74
N PHE A 121 0.50 11.75 -12.32
CA PHE A 121 0.68 12.86 -11.38
C PHE A 121 0.91 12.35 -9.95
N SER A 122 0.09 11.41 -9.49
CA SER A 122 0.23 10.79 -8.17
C SER A 122 1.55 10.02 -8.04
N GLU A 123 1.98 9.33 -9.10
CA GLU A 123 3.29 8.68 -9.16
C GLU A 123 4.44 9.70 -9.01
N GLN A 124 4.38 10.83 -9.71
CA GLN A 124 5.39 11.89 -9.60
C GLN A 124 5.48 12.47 -8.18
N GLU A 125 4.34 12.77 -7.57
CA GLU A 125 4.30 13.34 -6.21
C GLU A 125 4.76 12.33 -5.14
N ILE A 126 4.37 11.05 -5.28
CA ILE A 126 4.86 9.96 -4.41
C ILE A 126 6.37 9.80 -4.59
N ASN A 127 6.87 9.79 -5.83
CA ASN A 127 8.30 9.67 -6.11
C ASN A 127 9.08 10.84 -5.49
N LYS A 128 8.57 12.07 -5.61
CA LYS A 128 9.14 13.26 -4.98
C LYS A 128 9.16 13.16 -3.45
N LYS A 129 8.09 12.65 -2.83
CA LYS A 129 8.02 12.39 -1.38
C LYS A 129 9.09 11.39 -0.96
N LEU A 130 9.20 10.26 -1.66
CA LEU A 130 10.20 9.21 -1.39
C LEU A 130 11.63 9.72 -1.59
N MET A 131 11.88 10.54 -2.61
CA MET A 131 13.20 11.16 -2.81
C MET A 131 13.57 12.10 -1.67
N LEU A 132 12.63 12.90 -1.17
CA LEU A 132 12.86 13.79 -0.03
C LEU A 132 13.15 13.00 1.25
N GLU A 133 12.37 11.96 1.51
CA GLU A 133 12.57 11.03 2.63
C GLU A 133 13.97 10.38 2.57
N ARG A 134 14.41 9.97 1.38
CA ARG A 134 15.72 9.36 1.16
C ARG A 134 16.84 10.35 1.51
N PHE A 135 16.69 11.60 1.07
CA PHE A 135 17.65 12.65 1.38
C PHE A 135 17.73 12.93 2.88
N GLN A 136 16.59 13.01 3.56
CA GLN A 136 16.53 13.21 5.01
C GLN A 136 17.16 12.04 5.78
N ALA A 137 16.87 10.80 5.39
CA ALA A 137 17.44 9.60 6.00
C ALA A 137 18.97 9.52 5.82
N MET A 138 19.50 10.03 4.71
CA MET A 138 20.95 10.15 4.49
C MET A 138 21.56 11.27 5.34
N ALA A 139 20.93 12.44 5.40
CA ALA A 139 21.41 13.58 6.17
C ALA A 139 21.46 13.30 7.68
N LEU A 140 20.54 12.49 8.21
CA LEU A 140 20.53 12.10 9.64
C LEU A 140 21.60 11.07 10.01
N LYS A 141 22.18 10.39 9.01
CA LYS A 141 23.22 9.38 9.19
C LYS A 141 24.64 9.94 9.03
N CYS A 142 24.76 11.23 8.69
CA CYS A 142 26.02 11.96 8.57
C CYS A 142 26.39 12.69 9.87
#